data_AF-A0A358PHG4-F1
#
_entry.id   AF-A0A358PHG4-F1
#
_cell.length_a   1.000
_cell.length_b   1.000
_cell.length_c   1.000
_cell.angle_alpha   90.00
_cell.angle_beta   90.00
_cell.angle_gamma   90.00
#
_symmetry.space_group_name_H-M   'P 1'
#
loop_
_entity.id
_entity.type
_entity.pdbx_description
1 polymer ?
#
loop_
_entity_poly.entity_id
_entity_poly.type
_entity_poly.pdbx_seq_one_letter_code
_entity_poly.pdbx_strand_id
1 'polypeptide(L)'
;MKRFFSIILAIILACAGTFDTVLASEAAASDELPEGTKSVTVSYDREAAVAYARKFALTTNNGIFKSMGLDCTNFVSQCMWSGYGGTKGYTLDDTAALKARVAADYRQTSTWYGRNADSPYQYGSGAFIRVVDFWDYVTTNTGYGPRATGYNNNKVWTQLTVVPRTGDILQVYNASKGRYSHSVIVTKVKSTSLTVNNKDMWLNNILVSQHTDPRLDRSLRDLIINNGGQTACKIRLIRPKSATFSE
;
A
#
# COMPACT_ATOMS: atom_id res chain seq x y z
N MET A 1 -52.55 22.04 46.46
CA MET A 1 -52.48 22.59 47.84
C MET A 1 -51.05 22.36 48.31
N LYS A 2 -50.18 23.38 48.35
CA LYS A 2 -49.90 24.29 49.50
C LYS A 2 -49.47 23.48 50.74
N ARG A 3 -48.38 23.71 51.48
CA ARG A 3 -47.29 24.71 51.65
C ARG A 3 -46.24 24.00 52.57
N PHE A 4 -44.98 24.40 52.74
CA PHE A 4 -44.43 25.49 53.58
C PHE A 4 -42.89 25.55 53.33
N PHE A 5 -42.29 26.64 52.80
CA PHE A 5 -41.56 27.76 53.47
C PHE A 5 -40.51 27.32 54.53
N SER A 6 -39.18 27.40 54.29
CA SER A 6 -38.20 28.54 54.29
C SER A 6 -37.78 29.04 55.69
N ILE A 7 -36.44 29.18 55.92
CA ILE A 7 -35.66 30.22 56.66
C ILE A 7 -34.19 29.73 56.76
N ILE A 8 -33.24 30.27 55.97
CA ILE A 8 -32.20 31.30 56.26
C ILE A 8 -31.13 30.89 57.28
N LEU A 9 -29.85 30.80 56.84
CA LEU A 9 -28.74 31.58 57.43
C LEU A 9 -27.55 31.69 56.47
N ALA A 10 -27.19 32.93 56.14
CA ALA A 10 -26.03 33.32 55.34
C ALA A 10 -24.81 33.55 56.25
N ILE A 11 -23.62 33.16 55.79
CA ILE A 11 -22.35 33.65 56.33
C ILE A 11 -21.59 34.31 55.18
N ILE A 12 -21.31 35.59 55.38
CA ILE A 12 -20.49 36.46 54.56
C ILE A 12 -19.03 36.23 54.95
N LEU A 13 -18.15 35.98 53.98
CA LEU A 13 -16.75 36.37 54.11
C LEU A 13 -16.26 36.91 52.77
N ALA A 14 -16.10 38.23 52.74
CA ALA A 14 -15.44 38.95 51.66
C ALA A 14 -13.98 39.16 52.05
N CYS A 15 -13.05 38.83 51.16
CA CYS A 15 -11.73 39.43 51.12
C CYS A 15 -11.39 39.77 49.66
N ALA A 16 -11.01 41.02 49.46
CA ALA A 16 -10.73 41.67 48.19
C ALA A 16 -9.36 41.26 47.62
N GLY A 17 -9.22 41.39 46.29
CA GLY A 17 -7.95 41.33 45.59
C GLY A 17 -8.13 41.38 44.07
N THR A 18 -8.11 42.59 43.51
CA THR A 18 -8.02 42.91 42.08
C THR A 18 -6.65 42.56 41.51
N PHE A 19 -6.53 42.19 40.22
CA PHE A 19 -5.67 42.82 39.20
C PHE A 19 -5.74 42.07 37.84
N ASP A 20 -5.51 42.84 36.78
CA ASP A 20 -5.91 42.65 35.39
C ASP A 20 -5.13 41.64 34.52
N THR A 21 -5.84 41.19 33.47
CA THR A 21 -5.43 40.89 32.07
C THR A 21 -4.15 40.09 31.78
N VAL A 22 -4.28 38.98 31.02
CA VAL A 22 -3.52 38.73 29.77
C VAL A 22 -4.36 37.86 28.81
N LEU A 23 -4.50 38.34 27.57
CA LEU A 23 -4.95 37.60 26.39
C LEU A 23 -3.89 36.59 25.94
N ALA A 24 -4.27 35.36 25.59
CA ALA A 24 -3.56 34.61 24.55
C ALA A 24 -4.46 33.51 23.96
N SER A 25 -4.44 33.46 22.64
CA SER A 25 -5.09 32.47 21.77
C SER A 25 -4.34 31.14 21.78
N GLU A 26 -5.06 30.03 21.73
CA GLU A 26 -4.57 28.76 21.17
C GLU A 26 -5.73 28.17 20.36
N ALA A 27 -5.69 28.22 19.04
CA ALA A 27 -4.91 27.35 18.15
C ALA A 27 -5.42 25.90 18.15
N ALA A 28 -5.81 25.49 16.94
CA ALA A 28 -6.40 24.23 16.51
C ALA A 28 -6.00 22.98 17.30
N ALA A 29 -7.03 22.17 17.60
CA ALA A 29 -6.93 20.81 18.11
C ALA A 29 -5.94 19.97 17.29
N SER A 30 -4.92 19.47 17.97
CA SER A 30 -4.03 18.42 17.49
C SER A 30 -4.74 17.07 17.53
N ASP A 31 -4.74 16.38 16.40
CA ASP A 31 -5.25 15.02 16.24
C ASP A 31 -4.19 14.00 16.75
N GLU A 32 -3.77 14.14 18.01
CA GLU A 32 -2.83 13.20 18.63
C GLU A 32 -3.58 11.96 19.11
N LEU A 33 -3.32 10.84 18.43
CA LEU A 33 -3.68 9.51 18.87
C LEU A 33 -3.02 9.20 20.22
N PRO A 34 -3.70 8.44 21.11
CA PRO A 34 -3.26 8.24 22.49
C PRO A 34 -1.92 7.50 22.58
N GLU A 35 -1.13 7.94 23.56
CA GLU A 35 0.18 7.43 23.94
C GLU A 35 0.11 5.92 24.26
N GLY A 36 0.78 5.08 23.45
CA GLY A 36 0.93 3.65 23.76
C GLY A 36 1.01 2.66 22.60
N THR A 37 0.78 3.06 21.34
CA THR A 37 0.96 2.14 20.20
C THR A 37 2.45 1.93 19.91
N LYS A 38 2.98 0.76 20.28
CA LYS A 38 4.30 0.33 19.82
C LYS A 38 4.28 0.31 18.29
N SER A 39 5.37 0.75 17.67
CA SER A 39 5.49 0.75 16.21
C SER A 39 6.84 0.24 15.79
N VAL A 40 6.87 -0.39 14.62
CA VAL A 40 8.05 -1.09 14.10
C VAL A 40 8.32 -0.65 12.67
N THR A 41 9.56 -0.21 12.43
CA THR A 41 10.05 0.12 11.08
C THR A 41 10.57 -1.14 10.41
N VAL A 42 10.09 -1.40 9.20
CA VAL A 42 10.43 -2.58 8.38
C VAL A 42 10.98 -2.14 7.03
N SER A 43 12.16 -2.65 6.71
CA SER A 43 12.73 -2.54 5.36
C SER A 43 12.02 -3.49 4.41
N TYR A 44 11.77 -3.03 3.19
CA TYR A 44 11.12 -3.83 2.16
C TYR A 44 12.05 -4.96 1.66
N ASP A 45 11.64 -6.20 1.96
CA ASP A 45 12.26 -7.43 1.47
C ASP A 45 11.73 -7.75 0.06
N ARG A 46 12.58 -7.49 -0.93
CA ARG A 46 12.26 -7.76 -2.34
C ARG A 46 12.14 -9.25 -2.63
N GLU A 47 12.92 -10.08 -1.96
CA GLU A 47 12.93 -11.52 -2.19
C GLU A 47 11.63 -12.14 -1.66
N ALA A 48 11.17 -11.73 -0.48
CA ALA A 48 9.89 -12.18 0.06
C ALA A 48 8.69 -11.76 -0.81
N ALA A 49 8.73 -10.55 -1.40
CA ALA A 49 7.71 -10.11 -2.34
C ALA A 49 7.72 -10.93 -3.65
N VAL A 50 8.91 -11.21 -4.19
CA VAL A 50 9.07 -12.02 -5.40
C VAL A 50 8.69 -13.48 -5.17
N ALA A 51 9.06 -14.07 -4.03
CA ALA A 51 8.68 -15.43 -3.67
C ALA A 51 7.16 -15.58 -3.63
N TYR A 52 6.46 -14.61 -3.02
CA TYR A 52 5.01 -14.55 -3.01
C TYR A 52 4.43 -14.48 -4.42
N ALA A 53 4.93 -13.54 -5.23
CA ALA A 53 4.48 -13.35 -6.60
C ALA A 53 4.64 -14.64 -7.43
N ARG A 54 5.81 -15.30 -7.34
CA ARG A 54 6.09 -16.53 -8.10
C ARG A 54 5.22 -17.70 -7.67
N LYS A 55 4.94 -17.84 -6.36
CA LYS A 55 4.07 -18.89 -5.83
C LYS A 55 2.63 -18.73 -6.33
N PHE A 56 2.12 -17.50 -6.35
CA PHE A 56 0.69 -17.26 -6.52
C PHE A 56 0.27 -16.62 -7.85
N ALA A 57 1.18 -16.22 -8.74
CA ALA A 57 0.84 -15.54 -10.00
C ALA A 57 -0.14 -16.29 -10.92
N LEU A 58 -0.24 -17.61 -10.79
CA LEU A 58 -1.17 -18.47 -11.54
C LEU A 58 -2.31 -19.03 -10.68
N THR A 59 -2.45 -18.52 -9.45
CA THR A 59 -3.40 -19.01 -8.45
C THR A 59 -4.45 -17.94 -8.18
N THR A 60 -5.70 -18.22 -8.54
CA THR A 60 -6.82 -17.28 -8.32
C THR A 60 -7.31 -17.26 -6.88
N ASN A 61 -7.10 -18.33 -6.12
CA ASN A 61 -7.42 -18.42 -4.69
C ASN A 61 -6.25 -19.05 -3.93
N ASN A 62 -5.52 -18.22 -3.18
CA ASN A 62 -4.36 -18.67 -2.42
C ASN A 62 -4.69 -19.10 -0.97
N GLY A 63 -5.95 -19.00 -0.55
CA GLY A 63 -6.38 -19.34 0.81
C GLY A 63 -5.90 -18.36 1.90
N ILE A 64 -5.18 -17.29 1.57
CA ILE A 64 -4.64 -16.30 2.50
C ILE A 64 -5.49 -15.03 2.46
N PHE A 65 -5.62 -14.45 1.27
CA PHE A 65 -6.41 -13.25 1.00
C PHE A 65 -7.68 -13.59 0.23
N LYS A 66 -8.67 -12.71 0.33
CA LYS A 66 -9.94 -12.82 -0.40
C LYS A 66 -9.67 -12.77 -1.90
N SER A 67 -10.08 -13.83 -2.59
CA SER A 67 -10.09 -13.86 -4.05
C SER A 67 -11.08 -12.84 -4.60
N MET A 68 -10.72 -12.19 -5.70
CA MET A 68 -11.58 -11.22 -6.37
C MET A 68 -11.34 -11.25 -7.88
N GLY A 69 -12.33 -10.82 -8.66
CA GLY A 69 -12.14 -10.55 -10.09
C GLY A 69 -11.42 -9.20 -10.31
N LEU A 70 -10.72 -9.06 -11.45
CA LEU A 70 -9.97 -7.85 -11.82
C LEU A 70 -9.03 -7.36 -10.70
N ASP A 71 -8.19 -8.25 -10.22
CA ASP A 71 -7.45 -8.19 -8.96
C ASP A 71 -5.96 -7.81 -9.11
N CYS A 72 -5.53 -7.32 -10.28
CA CYS A 72 -4.12 -7.01 -10.53
C CYS A 72 -3.44 -6.19 -9.40
N THR A 73 -4.14 -5.22 -8.81
CA THR A 73 -3.59 -4.42 -7.71
C THR A 73 -3.68 -5.12 -6.37
N ASN A 74 -4.76 -5.86 -6.13
CA ASN A 74 -4.87 -6.72 -4.95
C ASN A 74 -3.72 -7.73 -4.91
N PHE A 75 -3.39 -8.39 -6.02
CA PHE A 75 -2.25 -9.30 -6.13
C PHE A 75 -0.90 -8.63 -5.79
N VAL A 76 -0.57 -7.49 -6.42
CA VAL A 76 0.73 -6.84 -6.12
C VAL A 76 0.77 -6.24 -4.71
N SER A 77 -0.37 -5.86 -4.13
CA SER A 77 -0.47 -5.45 -2.73
C SER A 77 -0.20 -6.61 -1.77
N GLN A 78 -0.66 -7.83 -2.09
CA GLN A 78 -0.29 -9.03 -1.33
C GLN A 78 1.20 -9.35 -1.43
N CYS A 79 1.80 -9.16 -2.61
CA CYS A 79 3.25 -9.29 -2.78
C CYS A 79 3.99 -8.25 -1.92
N MET A 80 3.51 -7.00 -1.91
CA MET A 80 4.07 -5.94 -1.08
C MET A 80 3.92 -6.22 0.41
N TRP A 81 2.78 -6.77 0.85
CA TRP A 81 2.54 -7.23 2.22
C TRP A 81 3.55 -8.31 2.65
N SER A 82 3.80 -9.29 1.78
CA SER A 82 4.86 -10.29 1.99
C SER A 82 6.24 -9.62 2.13
N GLY A 83 6.54 -8.65 1.26
CA GLY A 83 7.80 -7.87 1.31
C GLY A 83 7.97 -7.02 2.57
N TYR A 84 6.90 -6.65 3.27
CA TYR A 84 6.99 -6.04 4.61
C TYR A 84 6.93 -7.06 5.75
N GLY A 85 7.20 -8.33 5.45
CA GLY A 85 7.30 -9.39 6.45
C GLY A 85 5.96 -9.99 6.85
N GLY A 86 4.88 -9.74 6.11
CA GLY A 86 3.57 -10.38 6.36
C GLY A 86 3.64 -11.91 6.45
N THR A 87 4.57 -12.52 5.71
CA THR A 87 4.82 -13.96 5.69
C THR A 87 5.97 -14.42 6.58
N LYS A 88 6.71 -13.50 7.22
CA LYS A 88 7.93 -13.81 7.97
C LYS A 88 7.65 -14.81 9.10
N GLY A 89 8.40 -15.91 9.13
CA GLY A 89 8.25 -16.98 10.12
C GLY A 89 7.33 -18.13 9.68
N TYR A 90 6.72 -18.04 8.49
CA TYR A 90 5.87 -19.08 7.92
C TYR A 90 6.31 -19.41 6.50
N THR A 91 6.07 -20.65 6.06
CA THR A 91 6.16 -21.00 4.64
C THR A 91 4.91 -20.49 3.92
N LEU A 92 4.97 -20.30 2.60
CA LEU A 92 3.80 -19.87 1.82
C LEU A 92 2.69 -20.94 1.72
N ASP A 93 2.99 -22.19 2.11
CA ASP A 93 2.02 -23.29 2.18
C ASP A 93 1.24 -23.28 3.50
N ASP A 94 1.72 -22.59 4.54
CA ASP A 94 0.99 -22.37 5.80
C ASP A 94 -0.09 -21.29 5.65
N THR A 95 -1.02 -21.55 4.74
CA THR A 95 -2.09 -20.62 4.39
C THR A 95 -3.01 -20.32 5.58
N ALA A 96 -3.16 -21.25 6.53
CA ALA A 96 -3.94 -21.05 7.74
C ALA A 96 -3.32 -19.98 8.65
N ALA A 97 -2.01 -20.07 8.96
CA ALA A 97 -1.34 -19.07 9.78
C ALA A 97 -1.26 -17.71 9.07
N LEU A 98 -0.98 -17.71 7.76
CA LEU A 98 -0.93 -16.48 6.97
C LEU A 98 -2.30 -15.81 6.88
N LYS A 99 -3.38 -16.57 6.69
CA LYS A 99 -4.76 -16.05 6.72
C LYS A 99 -5.10 -15.43 8.06
N ALA A 100 -4.71 -16.07 9.17
CA ALA A 100 -4.91 -15.53 10.51
C ALA A 100 -4.18 -14.19 10.70
N ARG A 101 -2.97 -14.02 10.15
CA ARG A 101 -2.26 -12.73 10.14
C ARG A 101 -3.02 -11.65 9.38
N VAL A 102 -3.58 -11.96 8.22
CA VAL A 102 -4.40 -11.01 7.45
C VAL A 102 -5.65 -10.64 8.24
N ALA A 103 -6.27 -11.59 8.94
CA ALA A 103 -7.43 -11.35 9.79
C ALA A 103 -7.13 -10.44 10.99
N ALA A 104 -5.89 -10.46 11.49
CA ALA A 104 -5.40 -9.59 12.56
C ALA A 104 -4.76 -8.28 12.05
N ASP A 105 -4.97 -7.92 10.78
CA ASP A 105 -4.39 -6.73 10.14
C ASP A 105 -2.85 -6.62 10.27
N TYR A 106 -2.16 -7.75 10.45
CA TYR A 106 -0.70 -7.77 10.61
C TYR A 106 -0.03 -7.20 9.35
N ARG A 107 0.83 -6.18 9.51
CA ARG A 107 1.45 -5.43 8.38
C ARG A 107 0.45 -4.80 7.43
N GLN A 108 -0.72 -4.42 7.93
CA GLN A 108 -1.73 -3.63 7.24
C GLN A 108 -2.04 -2.37 8.06
N THR A 109 -2.81 -1.44 7.49
CA THR A 109 -3.29 -0.24 8.18
C THR A 109 -4.77 -0.03 7.91
N SER A 110 -5.42 0.86 8.66
CA SER A 110 -6.80 1.26 8.41
C SER A 110 -7.05 1.82 6.99
N THR A 111 -6.01 2.35 6.35
CA THR A 111 -6.10 2.93 4.99
C THR A 111 -5.60 1.98 3.91
N TRP A 112 -4.71 1.03 4.24
CA TRP A 112 -4.15 0.03 3.32
C TRP A 112 -4.30 -1.37 3.92
N TYR A 113 -5.40 -2.02 3.57
CA TYR A 113 -5.70 -3.40 3.96
C TYR A 113 -6.40 -4.18 2.83
N GLY A 114 -6.07 -5.46 2.74
CA GLY A 114 -6.81 -6.51 2.05
C GLY A 114 -7.72 -7.26 3.04
N ARG A 115 -8.59 -8.11 2.52
CA ARG A 115 -9.42 -9.01 3.35
C ARG A 115 -8.80 -10.39 3.39
N ASN A 116 -8.85 -11.06 4.53
CA ASN A 116 -8.48 -12.47 4.62
C ASN A 116 -9.48 -13.34 3.82
N ALA A 117 -9.07 -14.55 3.43
CA ALA A 117 -9.87 -15.39 2.52
C ALA A 117 -11.29 -15.73 3.03
N ASP A 118 -11.46 -15.84 4.35
CA ASP A 118 -12.73 -16.22 4.98
C ASP A 118 -13.61 -15.01 5.32
N SER A 119 -13.12 -13.78 5.09
CA SER A 119 -13.87 -12.57 5.41
C SER A 119 -15.25 -12.57 4.74
N PRO A 120 -16.33 -12.19 5.45
CA PRO A 120 -17.65 -12.03 4.83
C PRO A 120 -17.69 -10.83 3.88
N TYR A 121 -16.72 -9.91 3.99
CA TYR A 121 -16.59 -8.75 3.13
C TYR A 121 -15.74 -9.08 1.90
N GLN A 122 -16.23 -8.68 0.73
CA GLN A 122 -15.56 -8.96 -0.54
C GLN A 122 -14.31 -8.08 -0.76
N TYR A 123 -14.33 -6.83 -0.31
CA TYR A 123 -13.35 -5.83 -0.71
C TYR A 123 -12.49 -5.34 0.47
N GLY A 124 -11.19 -5.21 0.19
CA GLY A 124 -10.25 -4.43 0.99
C GLY A 124 -10.41 -2.93 0.73
N SER A 125 -9.51 -2.14 1.32
CA SER A 125 -9.39 -0.70 1.03
C SER A 125 -9.11 -0.41 -0.45
N GLY A 126 -9.52 0.78 -0.91
CA GLY A 126 -9.19 1.27 -2.26
C GLY A 126 -7.68 1.29 -2.50
N ALA A 127 -6.90 1.76 -1.52
CA ALA A 127 -5.44 1.79 -1.59
C ALA A 127 -4.81 0.39 -1.75
N PHE A 128 -5.48 -0.68 -1.34
CA PHE A 128 -4.96 -2.05 -1.51
C PHE A 128 -5.40 -2.68 -2.84
N ILE A 129 -6.59 -2.34 -3.36
CA ILE A 129 -7.21 -3.08 -4.48
C ILE A 129 -7.36 -2.28 -5.78
N ARG A 130 -7.20 -0.95 -5.78
CA ARG A 130 -7.41 -0.09 -6.96
C ARG A 130 -6.10 0.52 -7.45
N VAL A 131 -5.88 0.47 -8.76
CA VAL A 131 -4.62 0.86 -9.41
C VAL A 131 -4.21 2.31 -9.11
N VAL A 132 -5.16 3.24 -9.23
CA VAL A 132 -4.89 4.68 -9.02
C VAL A 132 -4.69 4.96 -7.54
N ASP A 133 -5.64 4.55 -6.70
CA ASP A 133 -5.60 4.74 -5.25
C ASP A 133 -4.34 4.12 -4.61
N PHE A 134 -3.88 2.95 -5.08
CA PHE A 134 -2.65 2.33 -4.60
C PHE A 134 -1.43 3.20 -4.87
N TRP A 135 -1.28 3.72 -6.10
CA TRP A 135 -0.19 4.63 -6.44
C TRP A 135 -0.23 5.89 -5.59
N ASP A 136 -1.40 6.54 -5.51
CA ASP A 136 -1.56 7.79 -4.76
C ASP A 136 -1.19 7.56 -3.30
N TYR A 137 -1.72 6.49 -2.69
CA TYR A 137 -1.39 6.11 -1.32
C TYR A 137 0.11 5.87 -1.13
N VAL A 138 0.72 4.89 -1.81
CA VAL A 138 2.11 4.49 -1.49
C VAL A 138 3.14 5.57 -1.82
N THR A 139 2.86 6.45 -2.79
CA THR A 139 3.81 7.49 -3.20
C THR A 139 3.68 8.77 -2.38
N THR A 140 2.56 8.99 -1.68
CA THR A 140 2.34 10.18 -0.85
C THR A 140 2.30 9.89 0.66
N ASN A 141 2.11 8.63 1.07
CA ASN A 141 2.01 8.25 2.47
C ASN A 141 3.25 8.69 3.29
N THR A 142 3.01 9.46 4.34
CA THR A 142 4.00 9.91 5.32
C THR A 142 3.85 9.25 6.69
N GLY A 143 2.71 8.60 6.95
CA GLY A 143 2.41 7.92 8.20
C GLY A 143 2.69 6.42 8.17
N TYR A 144 1.91 5.66 8.94
CA TYR A 144 2.02 4.21 9.01
C TYR A 144 1.64 3.53 7.68
N GLY A 145 2.22 2.34 7.44
CA GLY A 145 1.95 1.51 6.29
C GLY A 145 2.92 1.73 5.12
N PRO A 146 2.68 1.02 4.00
CA PRO A 146 3.59 1.02 2.86
C PRO A 146 3.92 2.41 2.32
N ARG A 147 5.19 2.57 1.92
CA ARG A 147 5.69 3.77 1.26
C ARG A 147 6.55 3.37 0.06
N ALA A 148 6.58 4.21 -0.96
CA ALA A 148 7.35 3.98 -2.17
C ALA A 148 7.84 5.30 -2.79
N THR A 149 8.86 5.20 -3.62
CA THR A 149 9.21 6.27 -4.56
C THR A 149 8.54 5.98 -5.90
N GLY A 150 7.76 6.94 -6.39
CA GLY A 150 7.12 6.87 -7.70
C GLY A 150 8.01 7.44 -8.80
N TYR A 151 8.05 6.78 -9.95
CA TYR A 151 8.76 7.25 -11.15
C TYR A 151 7.85 7.21 -12.38
N ASN A 152 8.12 8.11 -13.33
CA ASN A 152 7.57 8.06 -14.70
C ASN A 152 6.04 8.11 -14.81
N ASN A 153 5.37 8.80 -13.89
CA ASN A 153 3.92 9.02 -13.98
C ASN A 153 3.57 9.83 -15.24
N ASN A 154 2.54 9.39 -15.97
CA ASN A 154 2.04 9.97 -17.23
C ASN A 154 3.05 10.03 -18.39
N LYS A 155 4.16 9.30 -18.31
CA LYS A 155 5.24 9.29 -19.30
C LYS A 155 5.37 7.93 -19.99
N VAL A 156 5.89 7.92 -21.21
CA VAL A 156 6.15 6.66 -21.94
C VAL A 156 7.28 5.88 -21.27
N TRP A 157 7.25 4.56 -21.36
CA TRP A 157 8.21 3.69 -20.65
C TRP A 157 9.69 4.00 -20.98
N THR A 158 9.97 4.49 -22.20
CA THR A 158 11.32 4.91 -22.63
C THR A 158 11.87 6.11 -21.85
N GLN A 159 11.02 6.84 -21.12
CA GLN A 159 11.40 7.98 -20.29
C GLN A 159 11.71 7.60 -18.83
N LEU A 160 11.58 6.33 -18.44
CA LEU A 160 12.00 5.86 -17.12
C LEU A 160 13.48 6.20 -16.87
N THR A 161 13.72 6.94 -15.79
CA THR A 161 15.05 7.38 -15.35
C THR A 161 15.72 6.39 -14.40
N VAL A 162 15.08 5.25 -14.15
CA VAL A 162 15.60 4.16 -13.33
C VAL A 162 15.36 2.83 -14.04
N VAL A 163 16.30 1.91 -13.91
CA VAL A 163 16.13 0.51 -14.33
C VAL A 163 15.17 -0.18 -13.35
N PRO A 164 14.08 -0.84 -13.81
CA PRO A 164 13.25 -1.66 -12.95
C PRO A 164 14.02 -2.85 -12.36
N ARG A 165 13.77 -3.16 -11.10
CA ARG A 165 14.45 -4.22 -10.33
C ARG A 165 13.43 -5.19 -9.76
N THR A 166 13.88 -6.38 -9.38
CA THR A 166 13.03 -7.35 -8.67
C THR A 166 12.34 -6.72 -7.46
N GLY A 167 11.05 -7.01 -7.29
CA GLY A 167 10.21 -6.45 -6.25
C GLY A 167 9.68 -5.03 -6.51
N ASP A 168 10.13 -4.34 -7.57
CA ASP A 168 9.46 -3.12 -8.04
C ASP A 168 8.09 -3.47 -8.64
N ILE A 169 7.12 -2.57 -8.50
CA ILE A 169 5.80 -2.70 -9.10
C ILE A 169 5.70 -1.74 -10.28
N LEU A 170 5.16 -2.20 -11.39
CA LEU A 170 4.88 -1.39 -12.57
C LEU A 170 3.37 -1.24 -12.73
N GLN A 171 2.93 -0.06 -13.10
CA GLN A 171 1.55 0.17 -13.51
C GLN A 171 1.49 0.68 -14.94
N VAL A 172 0.54 0.13 -15.69
CA VAL A 172 0.44 0.35 -17.14
C VAL A 172 -0.82 1.14 -17.46
N TYR A 173 -0.66 2.14 -18.32
CA TYR A 173 -1.73 3.02 -18.77
C TYR A 173 -2.57 2.36 -19.86
N ASN A 174 -3.88 2.50 -19.77
CA ASN A 174 -4.81 2.08 -20.81
C ASN A 174 -5.40 3.33 -21.48
N ALA A 175 -5.05 3.53 -22.76
CA ALA A 175 -5.47 4.70 -23.53
C ALA A 175 -6.99 4.80 -23.65
N SER A 176 -7.68 3.67 -23.91
CA SER A 176 -9.14 3.62 -24.03
C SER A 176 -9.86 3.96 -22.72
N LYS A 177 -9.22 3.72 -21.57
CA LYS A 177 -9.77 4.07 -20.24
C LYS A 177 -9.31 5.43 -19.73
N GLY A 178 -8.37 6.10 -20.41
CA GLY A 178 -7.82 7.37 -19.97
C GLY A 178 -7.09 7.34 -18.62
N ARG A 179 -6.60 6.17 -18.16
CA ARG A 179 -5.95 6.03 -16.85
C ARG A 179 -5.03 4.82 -16.75
N TYR A 180 -4.18 4.80 -15.71
CA TYR A 180 -3.52 3.58 -15.26
C TYR A 180 -4.55 2.57 -14.79
N SER A 181 -4.50 1.35 -15.34
CA SER A 181 -5.55 0.36 -15.10
C SER A 181 -5.04 -1.07 -14.87
N HIS A 182 -3.73 -1.28 -14.82
CA HIS A 182 -3.14 -2.59 -14.58
C HIS A 182 -1.89 -2.47 -13.73
N SER A 183 -1.69 -3.41 -12.80
CA SER A 183 -0.53 -3.49 -11.91
C SER A 183 0.18 -4.83 -12.08
N VAL A 184 1.51 -4.81 -12.15
CA VAL A 184 2.36 -6.01 -12.28
C VAL A 184 3.59 -5.86 -11.36
N ILE A 185 4.19 -6.97 -10.93
CA ILE A 185 5.42 -6.95 -10.12
C ILE A 185 6.59 -7.54 -10.91
N VAL A 186 7.76 -6.91 -10.83
CA VAL A 186 8.99 -7.41 -11.45
C VAL A 186 9.50 -8.61 -10.64
N THR A 187 9.48 -9.80 -11.23
CA THR A 187 9.87 -11.06 -10.58
C THR A 187 11.26 -11.53 -10.97
N LYS A 188 11.78 -11.12 -12.13
CA LYS A 188 13.11 -11.51 -12.58
C LYS A 188 13.78 -10.41 -13.40
N VAL A 189 15.07 -10.21 -13.13
CA VAL A 189 15.96 -9.44 -13.99
C VAL A 189 17.11 -10.36 -14.40
N LYS A 190 17.20 -10.70 -15.69
CA LYS A 190 18.13 -11.71 -16.22
C LYS A 190 19.56 -11.19 -16.39
N SER A 191 19.74 -9.89 -16.50
CA SER A 191 21.04 -9.25 -16.78
C SER A 191 21.37 -8.22 -15.70
N THR A 192 22.61 -8.23 -15.24
CA THR A 192 23.14 -7.24 -14.30
C THR A 192 23.62 -5.95 -14.99
N SER A 193 23.70 -5.95 -16.33
CA SER A 193 24.25 -4.84 -17.13
C SER A 193 23.18 -3.90 -17.70
N LEU A 194 21.94 -3.94 -17.19
CA LEU A 194 20.87 -3.07 -17.67
C LEU A 194 21.14 -1.62 -17.24
N THR A 195 21.01 -0.68 -18.19
CA THR A 195 21.20 0.76 -17.95
C THR A 195 20.02 1.55 -18.50
N VAL A 196 19.86 2.80 -18.08
CA VAL A 196 18.82 3.72 -18.58
C VAL A 196 19.08 4.23 -20.00
N ASN A 197 20.31 4.08 -20.50
CA ASN A 197 20.72 4.54 -21.83
C ASN A 197 20.47 3.49 -22.92
N ASN A 198 20.30 2.21 -22.55
CA ASN A 198 19.96 1.14 -23.48
C ASN A 198 18.71 0.38 -22.98
N LYS A 199 17.54 0.97 -23.23
CA LYS A 199 16.26 0.43 -22.75
C LYS A 199 15.75 -0.75 -23.59
N ASP A 200 16.26 -0.95 -24.79
CA ASP A 200 15.91 -2.12 -25.60
C ASP A 200 16.36 -3.42 -24.94
N MET A 201 17.46 -3.38 -24.19
CA MET A 201 17.90 -4.51 -23.37
C MET A 201 16.87 -4.90 -22.30
N TRP A 202 16.04 -3.97 -21.82
CA TRP A 202 15.07 -4.26 -20.76
C TRP A 202 13.97 -5.20 -21.24
N LEU A 203 13.58 -5.07 -22.50
CA LEU A 203 12.41 -5.72 -23.11
C LEU A 203 12.36 -7.24 -22.85
N ASN A 204 13.50 -7.94 -22.95
CA ASN A 204 13.59 -9.40 -22.75
C ASN A 204 14.30 -9.83 -21.47
N ASN A 205 14.95 -8.89 -20.78
CA ASN A 205 15.70 -9.16 -19.55
C ASN A 205 14.90 -8.89 -18.29
N ILE A 206 13.85 -8.06 -18.35
CA ILE A 206 12.95 -7.79 -17.24
C ILE A 206 11.68 -8.63 -17.43
N LEU A 207 11.37 -9.46 -16.44
CA LEU A 207 10.15 -10.26 -16.40
C LEU A 207 9.26 -9.80 -15.25
N VAL A 208 7.96 -9.84 -15.49
CA VAL A 208 6.91 -9.44 -14.55
C VAL A 208 5.90 -10.55 -14.36
N SER A 209 5.27 -10.58 -13.19
CA SER A 209 4.11 -11.43 -12.90
C SER A 209 2.89 -10.58 -12.58
N GLN A 210 1.71 -11.12 -12.88
CA GLN A 210 0.45 -10.39 -12.77
C GLN A 210 -0.74 -11.34 -12.58
N HIS A 211 -1.82 -10.80 -12.03
CA HIS A 211 -3.17 -11.34 -12.19
C HIS A 211 -3.98 -10.52 -13.19
N THR A 212 -5.25 -10.86 -13.42
CA THR A 212 -6.12 -10.30 -14.48
C THR A 212 -5.49 -10.53 -15.87
N ASP A 213 -5.74 -11.74 -16.41
CA ASP A 213 -4.82 -12.50 -17.29
C ASP A 213 -3.58 -12.97 -16.49
N PRO A 214 -3.73 -14.01 -15.64
CA PRO A 214 -2.65 -14.53 -14.79
C PRO A 214 -1.42 -14.94 -15.62
N ARG A 215 -0.26 -14.36 -15.29
CA ARG A 215 1.01 -14.67 -15.95
C ARG A 215 2.13 -14.72 -14.92
N LEU A 216 2.98 -15.72 -15.05
CA LEU A 216 4.26 -15.83 -14.34
C LEU A 216 5.39 -15.48 -15.31
N ASP A 217 6.28 -14.56 -14.89
CA ASP A 217 7.52 -14.24 -15.61
C ASP A 217 7.32 -13.82 -17.09
N ARG A 218 6.24 -13.08 -17.36
CA ARG A 218 5.98 -12.44 -18.66
C ARG A 218 7.07 -11.43 -18.98
N SER A 219 7.55 -11.39 -20.22
CA SER A 219 8.53 -10.37 -20.62
C SER A 219 7.95 -8.95 -20.60
N LEU A 220 8.80 -7.97 -20.27
CA LEU A 220 8.44 -6.55 -20.36
C LEU A 220 8.04 -6.15 -21.80
N ARG A 221 8.66 -6.76 -22.82
CA ARG A 221 8.29 -6.61 -24.23
C ARG A 221 6.82 -6.92 -24.45
N ASP A 222 6.41 -8.10 -24.03
CA ASP A 222 5.05 -8.58 -24.22
C ASP A 222 4.05 -7.66 -23.48
N LEU A 223 4.36 -7.25 -22.25
CA LEU A 223 3.58 -6.26 -21.51
C LEU A 223 3.39 -4.96 -22.31
N ILE A 224 4.48 -4.40 -22.85
CA ILE A 224 4.47 -3.15 -23.61
C ILE A 224 3.67 -3.27 -24.92
N ILE A 225 3.90 -4.34 -25.69
CA ILE A 225 3.22 -4.56 -26.97
C ILE A 225 1.71 -4.59 -26.78
N ASN A 226 1.23 -5.24 -25.72
CA ASN A 226 -0.20 -5.35 -25.44
C ASN A 226 -0.82 -4.14 -24.73
N ASN A 227 -0.04 -3.07 -24.47
CA ASN A 227 -0.52 -1.90 -23.75
C ASN A 227 -0.02 -0.58 -24.39
N GLY A 228 -0.25 -0.42 -25.69
CA GLY A 228 0.08 0.80 -26.43
C GLY A 228 1.36 0.71 -27.27
N GLY A 229 2.02 -0.44 -27.31
CA GLY A 229 3.20 -0.66 -28.15
C GLY A 229 4.45 0.08 -27.68
N GLN A 230 5.56 -0.12 -28.38
CA GLN A 230 6.86 0.42 -27.97
C GLN A 230 6.93 1.96 -27.96
N THR A 231 6.07 2.64 -28.71
CA THR A 231 6.09 4.10 -28.86
C THR A 231 5.14 4.84 -27.93
N ALA A 232 3.99 4.25 -27.57
CA ALA A 232 2.95 4.94 -26.80
C ALA A 232 2.65 4.30 -25.43
N CYS A 233 3.20 3.12 -25.11
CA CYS A 233 3.00 2.50 -23.81
C CYS A 233 3.55 3.39 -22.68
N LYS A 234 2.67 3.79 -21.76
CA LYS A 234 3.05 4.51 -20.54
C LYS A 234 3.12 3.53 -19.37
N ILE A 235 4.28 3.53 -18.73
CA ILE A 235 4.55 2.73 -17.53
C ILE A 235 5.04 3.66 -16.45
N ARG A 236 4.43 3.59 -15.27
CA ARG A 236 4.96 4.19 -14.04
C ARG A 236 5.50 3.10 -13.12
N LEU A 237 6.55 3.42 -12.38
CA LEU A 237 7.23 2.48 -11.50
C LEU A 237 7.04 2.92 -10.05
N ILE A 238 6.67 1.96 -9.21
CA ILE A 238 6.54 2.08 -7.76
C ILE A 238 7.71 1.29 -7.17
N ARG A 239 8.64 1.98 -6.50
CA ARG A 239 9.77 1.36 -5.80
C ARG A 239 9.52 1.39 -4.30
N PRO A 240 9.12 0.26 -3.68
CA PRO A 240 8.87 0.23 -2.25
C PRO A 240 10.15 0.53 -1.45
N LYS A 241 9.99 1.19 -0.31
CA LYS A 241 11.05 1.59 0.63
C LYS A 241 10.65 1.19 2.06
N SER A 242 11.48 1.49 3.06
CA SER A 242 11.11 1.17 4.44
C SER A 242 9.80 1.87 4.87
N ALA A 243 9.03 1.18 5.69
CA ALA A 243 7.73 1.60 6.18
C ALA A 243 7.60 1.30 7.68
N THR A 244 6.79 2.08 8.38
CA THR A 244 6.51 1.86 9.80
C THR A 244 5.09 1.31 9.95
N PHE A 245 4.88 0.33 10.80
CA PHE A 245 3.57 -0.23 11.12
C PHE A 245 3.34 -0.15 12.62
N SER A 246 2.09 0.03 13.05
CA SER A 246 1.70 -0.25 14.43
C SER A 246 1.91 -1.73 14.72
N GLU A 247 2.38 -2.05 15.91
CA GLU A 247 2.43 -3.42 16.43
C GLU A 247 1.04 -3.94 16.80
#